data_AF-D9SQH3-F1
#
_entry.id   AF-D9SQH3-F1
#
_cell.length_a   1.000
_cell.length_b   1.000
_cell.length_c   1.000
_cell.angle_alpha   90.00
_cell.angle_beta   90.00
_cell.angle_gamma   90.00
#
_symmetry.space_group_name_H-M   'P 1'
#
loop_
_entity.id
_entity.type
_entity.pdbx_description
1 polymer ?
#
loop_
_entity_poly.entity_id
_entity_poly.type
_entity_poly.pdbx_seq_one_letter_code
_entity_poly.pdbx_strand_id
1 'polypeptide(L)'
;MVNIDEQIKIIMKGVDEIIGLDSLKEKIEKANENGKPLIVKLGLDPSAPDIHLGHTVVLRKMKQLQDLGHKVIVIIGDFTGKIGDPTGKTKGRKALTTEQVLENARTYETQIFKVLDKDKTEVRFNSEWLSQLSFEETIKLAATMTVARMLEREEFKKRYENQVPISVHEFFYPLMQGYDSVAIHADIELGGTDQRFNVLMGRMLQKEYGQEPQTTIFMPLLEGLDGKEKMSKSLGNYIGIDEKAEVMYEKAMTVPDNLIIKYFNLVTDMHPDKVKELESTLRDEKVNPRDIKMRLAKEIVRLYHGEKEAEKAEERFMLIFQKGKIPTDIETVNVSENNFDIGEILVSEKFVASKSDLRRLIDQGGVKINNNILKDLAEIKIEKEMIVQVGKKKFIHISIA
;
A
#
# COMPACT_ATOMS: atom_id res chain seq x y z
N MET A 1 0.11 29.64 9.05
CA MET A 1 -0.46 28.30 9.27
C MET A 1 -1.76 28.20 8.48
N VAL A 2 -2.06 27.01 7.98
CA VAL A 2 -3.36 26.71 7.35
C VAL A 2 -4.46 26.86 8.41
N ASN A 3 -5.60 27.49 8.07
CA ASN A 3 -6.72 27.64 9.00
C ASN A 3 -7.22 26.23 9.44
N ILE A 4 -7.67 26.09 10.69
CA ILE A 4 -8.19 24.84 11.24
C ILE A 4 -9.24 24.15 10.35
N ASP A 5 -10.18 24.89 9.76
CA ASP A 5 -11.21 24.30 8.89
C ASP A 5 -10.59 23.64 7.66
N GLU A 6 -9.54 24.27 7.13
CA GLU A 6 -8.77 23.77 6.00
C GLU A 6 -7.93 22.54 6.41
N GLN A 7 -7.31 22.56 7.60
CA GLN A 7 -6.61 21.38 8.14
C GLN A 7 -7.55 20.19 8.32
N ILE A 8 -8.72 20.41 8.92
CA ILE A 8 -9.73 19.36 9.13
C ILE A 8 -10.23 18.84 7.77
N LYS A 9 -10.47 19.71 6.79
CA LYS A 9 -10.85 19.28 5.43
C LYS A 9 -9.79 18.37 4.79
N ILE A 10 -8.51 18.71 4.93
CA ILE A 10 -7.39 17.87 4.45
C ILE A 10 -7.34 16.54 5.21
N ILE A 11 -7.46 16.58 6.55
CA ILE A 11 -7.45 15.39 7.41
C ILE A 11 -8.61 14.46 7.06
N MET A 12 -9.80 14.98 6.75
CA MET A 12 -10.98 14.19 6.39
C MET A 12 -10.89 13.51 5.01
N LYS A 13 -9.94 13.91 4.14
CA LYS A 13 -9.78 13.32 2.81
C LYS A 13 -9.59 11.79 2.90
N GLY A 14 -10.55 11.04 2.34
CA GLY A 14 -10.49 9.57 2.25
C GLY A 14 -10.60 8.82 3.57
N VAL A 15 -10.97 9.49 4.67
CA VAL A 15 -11.15 8.86 5.97
C VAL A 15 -12.45 8.07 5.99
N ASP A 16 -12.43 6.88 6.61
CA ASP A 16 -13.61 6.08 6.87
C ASP A 16 -14.34 6.56 8.15
N GLU A 17 -13.59 6.75 9.23
CA GLU A 17 -14.12 7.25 10.50
C GLU A 17 -13.06 7.99 11.33
N ILE A 18 -13.49 9.03 12.04
CA ILE A 18 -12.69 9.69 13.09
C ILE A 18 -13.46 9.59 14.41
N ILE A 19 -12.82 9.04 15.44
CA ILE A 19 -13.36 9.06 16.80
C ILE A 19 -12.64 10.14 17.59
N GLY A 20 -13.42 11.10 18.10
CA GLY A 20 -12.90 12.29 18.78
C GLY A 20 -12.58 13.44 17.82
N LEU A 21 -13.43 13.70 16.83
CA LEU A 21 -13.25 14.82 15.88
C LEU A 21 -13.27 16.19 16.57
N ASP A 22 -14.16 16.42 17.53
CA ASP A 22 -14.19 17.70 18.26
C ASP A 22 -12.93 17.86 19.12
N SER A 23 -12.51 16.79 19.80
CA SER A 23 -11.23 16.75 20.53
C SER A 23 -10.02 16.97 19.62
N LEU A 24 -10.06 16.49 18.37
CA LEU A 24 -9.00 16.75 17.38
C LEU A 24 -8.91 18.23 17.05
N LYS A 25 -10.05 18.92 16.87
CA LYS A 25 -10.06 20.37 16.62
C LYS A 25 -9.42 21.12 17.80
N GLU A 26 -9.86 20.83 19.02
CA GLU A 26 -9.30 21.45 20.23
C GLU A 26 -7.79 21.18 20.37
N LYS A 27 -7.34 19.95 20.08
CA LYS A 27 -5.92 19.57 20.09
C LYS A 27 -5.12 20.38 19.06
N ILE A 28 -5.64 20.56 17.85
CA ILE A 28 -5.00 21.36 16.80
C ILE A 28 -4.93 22.84 17.20
N GLU A 29 -6.00 23.40 17.79
CA GLU A 29 -6.01 24.78 18.30
C GLU A 29 -4.92 24.98 19.36
N LYS A 30 -4.89 24.12 20.39
CA LYS A 30 -3.87 24.15 21.44
C LYS A 30 -2.45 23.95 20.89
N ALA A 31 -2.28 23.09 19.90
CA ALA A 31 -0.99 22.85 19.24
C ALA A 31 -0.50 24.11 18.51
N ASN A 32 -1.39 24.79 17.79
CA ASN A 32 -1.10 26.04 17.09
C ASN A 32 -0.79 27.19 18.06
N GLU A 33 -1.55 27.33 19.15
CA GLU A 33 -1.36 28.37 20.16
C GLU A 33 -0.03 28.21 20.91
N ASN A 34 0.31 26.98 21.30
CA ASN A 34 1.48 26.70 22.12
C ASN A 34 2.74 26.39 21.30
N GLY A 35 2.63 26.34 19.97
CA GLY A 35 3.72 25.96 19.06
C GLY A 35 4.24 24.54 19.28
N LYS A 36 3.40 23.63 19.83
CA LYS A 36 3.77 22.25 20.12
C LYS A 36 3.05 21.31 19.15
N PRO A 37 3.77 20.58 18.27
CA PRO A 37 3.14 19.66 17.35
C PRO A 37 2.51 18.47 18.07
N LEU A 38 1.35 18.02 17.57
CA LEU A 38 0.73 16.77 18.02
C LEU A 38 1.61 15.57 17.68
N ILE A 39 1.52 14.53 18.51
CA ILE A 39 2.18 13.24 18.29
C ILE A 39 1.23 12.29 17.55
N VAL A 40 1.57 11.96 16.32
CA VAL A 40 0.81 11.04 15.46
C VAL A 40 1.47 9.68 15.46
N LYS A 41 0.78 8.64 15.93
CA LYS A 41 1.23 7.25 15.98
C LYS A 41 0.73 6.46 14.78
N LEU A 42 1.60 5.61 14.24
CA LEU A 42 1.23 4.49 13.38
C LEU A 42 2.07 3.26 13.77
N GLY A 43 1.42 2.19 14.19
CA GLY A 43 2.06 0.89 14.40
C GLY A 43 2.17 0.09 13.11
N LEU A 44 3.33 -0.50 12.85
CA LEU A 44 3.58 -1.37 11.70
C LEU A 44 4.26 -2.67 12.16
N ASP A 45 3.65 -3.80 11.79
CA ASP A 45 4.22 -5.12 11.97
C ASP A 45 4.90 -5.58 10.67
N PRO A 46 6.25 -5.63 10.61
CA PRO A 46 6.99 -5.89 9.39
C PRO A 46 6.94 -7.39 9.03
N SER A 47 5.85 -7.79 8.39
CA SER A 47 5.54 -9.19 8.10
C SER A 47 5.92 -9.66 6.69
N ALA A 48 6.19 -8.74 5.78
CA ALA A 48 6.69 -9.04 4.43
C ALA A 48 7.50 -7.85 3.89
N PRO A 49 8.65 -8.06 3.24
CA PRO A 49 9.69 -7.03 3.07
C PRO A 49 9.30 -5.78 2.27
N ASP A 50 8.32 -5.83 1.36
CA ASP A 50 8.00 -4.69 0.49
C ASP A 50 6.58 -4.11 0.64
N ILE A 51 6.50 -2.80 0.55
CA ILE A 51 5.31 -1.95 0.67
C ILE A 51 4.63 -1.83 -0.70
N HIS A 52 3.31 -1.75 -0.68
CA HIS A 52 2.46 -1.52 -1.85
C HIS A 52 1.44 -0.43 -1.54
N LEU A 53 0.71 0.06 -2.56
CA LEU A 53 -0.21 1.19 -2.38
C LEU A 53 -1.24 1.00 -1.24
N GLY A 54 -1.70 -0.23 -1.02
CA GLY A 54 -2.56 -0.55 0.13
C GLY A 54 -1.96 -0.17 1.50
N HIS A 55 -0.66 -0.42 1.71
CA HIS A 55 0.05 0.03 2.92
C HIS A 55 0.24 1.54 2.95
N THR A 56 0.38 2.17 1.78
CA THR A 56 0.58 3.62 1.72
C THR A 56 -0.64 4.43 2.12
N VAL A 57 -1.84 3.85 2.14
CA VAL A 57 -3.06 4.58 2.53
C VAL A 57 -2.91 5.26 3.89
N VAL A 58 -2.47 4.51 4.90
CA VAL A 58 -2.23 5.05 6.25
C VAL A 58 -0.96 5.91 6.31
N LEU A 59 0.10 5.52 5.61
CA LEU A 59 1.35 6.30 5.56
C LEU A 59 1.15 7.68 4.92
N ARG A 60 0.28 7.80 3.92
CA ARG A 60 -0.02 9.07 3.25
C ARG A 60 -0.91 9.95 4.10
N LYS A 61 -1.85 9.37 4.86
CA LYS A 61 -2.56 10.13 5.90
C LYS A 61 -1.57 10.67 6.95
N MET A 62 -0.61 9.86 7.35
CA MET A 62 0.47 10.29 8.24
C MET A 62 1.32 11.41 7.62
N LYS A 63 1.68 11.30 6.34
CA LYS A 63 2.37 12.36 5.59
C LYS A 63 1.58 13.67 5.56
N GLN A 64 0.27 13.61 5.36
CA GLN A 64 -0.58 14.79 5.40
C GLN A 64 -0.53 15.49 6.77
N LEU A 65 -0.57 14.72 7.87
CA LEU A 65 -0.42 15.30 9.22
C LEU A 65 0.99 15.88 9.44
N GLN A 66 2.01 15.25 8.88
CA GLN A 66 3.39 15.75 8.86
C GLN A 66 3.51 17.07 8.10
N ASP A 67 2.83 17.21 6.96
CA ASP A 67 2.81 18.42 6.14
C ASP A 67 2.03 19.56 6.81
N LEU A 68 1.06 19.23 7.67
CA LEU A 68 0.38 20.19 8.55
C LEU A 68 1.24 20.59 9.77
N GLY A 69 2.45 20.04 9.90
CA GLY A 69 3.43 20.42 10.90
C GLY A 69 3.44 19.56 12.16
N HIS A 70 2.74 18.43 12.17
CA HIS A 70 2.73 17.52 13.31
C HIS A 70 3.91 16.54 13.29
N LYS A 71 4.26 16.01 14.46
CA LYS A 71 5.33 15.03 14.61
C LYS A 71 4.74 13.64 14.39
N VAL A 72 5.37 12.85 13.52
CA VAL A 72 4.92 11.48 13.26
C VAL A 72 5.89 10.48 13.88
N ILE A 73 5.34 9.48 14.57
CA ILE A 73 6.07 8.38 15.17
C ILE A 73 5.58 7.07 14.56
N VAL A 74 6.47 6.41 13.84
CA VAL A 74 6.24 5.07 13.32
C VAL A 74 6.79 4.07 14.34
N ILE A 75 5.93 3.20 14.83
CA ILE A 75 6.31 2.15 15.77
C ILE A 75 6.47 0.85 15.01
N ILE A 76 7.68 0.29 15.06
CA ILE A 76 7.98 -1.04 14.55
C ILE A 76 7.71 -2.06 15.65
N GLY A 77 6.81 -3.00 15.36
CA GLY A 77 6.36 -4.04 16.28
C GLY A 77 7.34 -5.19 16.47
N ASP A 78 8.53 -4.93 17.02
CA ASP A 78 9.55 -5.97 17.22
C ASP A 78 9.30 -6.89 18.42
N PHE A 79 8.57 -6.40 19.42
CA PHE A 79 8.05 -7.20 20.51
C PHE A 79 6.68 -7.80 20.17
N THR A 80 5.74 -6.99 19.67
CA THR A 80 4.39 -7.43 19.30
C THR A 80 4.40 -8.46 18.17
N GLY A 81 5.35 -8.36 17.24
CA GLY A 81 5.55 -9.34 16.16
C GLY A 81 5.89 -10.76 16.65
N LYS A 82 6.45 -10.89 17.87
CA LYS A 82 6.71 -12.19 18.51
C LYS A 82 5.45 -12.85 19.05
N ILE A 83 4.44 -12.05 19.38
CA ILE A 83 3.11 -12.52 19.83
C ILE A 83 2.23 -12.82 18.61
N GLY A 84 2.24 -11.91 17.63
CA GLY A 84 1.53 -12.02 16.36
C GLY A 84 0.11 -11.45 16.41
N ASP A 85 -0.17 -10.45 15.57
CA ASP A 85 -1.50 -9.86 15.44
C ASP A 85 -2.55 -10.89 14.94
N PRO A 86 -3.64 -11.14 15.69
CA PRO A 86 -4.73 -11.99 15.23
C PRO A 86 -5.69 -11.31 14.22
N THR A 87 -5.53 -10.02 13.91
CA THR A 87 -6.45 -9.25 13.02
C THR A 87 -6.62 -9.89 11.65
N GLY A 88 -7.88 -10.13 11.26
CA GLY A 88 -8.24 -10.67 9.95
C GLY A 88 -7.73 -12.08 9.67
N LYS A 89 -7.35 -12.87 10.69
CA LYS A 89 -6.81 -14.23 10.53
C LYS A 89 -7.73 -15.29 11.13
N THR A 90 -7.89 -16.38 10.37
CA THR A 90 -8.68 -17.56 10.78
C THR A 90 -7.86 -18.63 11.50
N LYS A 91 -6.52 -18.50 11.52
CA LYS A 91 -5.57 -19.36 12.23
C LYS A 91 -4.50 -18.50 12.90
N GLY A 92 -3.92 -18.99 14.01
CA GLY A 92 -2.80 -18.33 14.69
C GLY A 92 -1.59 -18.13 13.75
N ARG A 93 -0.88 -17.02 13.93
CA ARG A 93 0.30 -16.66 13.13
C ARG A 93 1.50 -17.53 13.55
N LYS A 94 2.42 -17.81 12.63
CA LYS A 94 3.76 -18.29 13.01
C LYS A 94 4.53 -17.09 13.56
N ALA A 95 5.07 -17.21 14.77
CA ALA A 95 5.98 -16.21 15.34
C ALA A 95 7.23 -16.08 14.46
N LEU A 96 7.65 -14.84 14.18
CA LEU A 96 8.90 -14.55 13.49
C LEU A 96 10.07 -14.58 14.48
N THR A 97 11.28 -14.90 14.02
CA THR A 97 12.49 -14.75 14.86
C THR A 97 12.86 -13.28 14.98
N THR A 98 13.61 -12.91 16.03
CA THR A 98 14.07 -11.53 16.23
C THR A 98 14.86 -11.03 15.02
N GLU A 99 15.71 -11.88 14.44
CA GLU A 99 16.54 -11.54 13.27
C GLU A 99 15.68 -11.22 12.05
N GLN A 100 14.64 -12.02 11.79
CA GLN A 100 13.71 -11.79 10.68
C GLN A 100 12.94 -10.49 10.84
N VAL A 101 12.51 -10.19 12.07
CA VAL A 101 11.79 -8.94 12.35
C VAL A 101 12.69 -7.73 12.14
N LEU A 102 13.95 -7.79 12.58
CA LEU A 102 14.93 -6.72 12.36
C LEU A 102 15.31 -6.56 10.88
N GLU A 103 15.42 -7.65 10.12
CA GLU A 103 15.69 -7.60 8.68
C GLU A 103 14.53 -6.94 7.92
N ASN A 104 13.28 -7.37 8.18
CA ASN A 104 12.11 -6.75 7.58
C ASN A 104 11.97 -5.29 8.04
N ALA A 105 12.28 -4.96 9.30
CA ALA A 105 12.22 -3.59 9.79
C ALA A 105 13.12 -2.64 8.98
N ARG A 106 14.33 -3.09 8.61
CA ARG A 106 15.26 -2.29 7.78
C ARG A 106 14.73 -2.01 6.39
N THR A 107 14.12 -3.01 5.74
CA THR A 107 13.53 -2.81 4.41
C THR A 107 12.30 -1.90 4.47
N TYR A 108 11.50 -2.01 5.53
CA TYR A 108 10.38 -1.12 5.79
C TYR A 108 10.84 0.31 6.03
N GLU A 109 11.83 0.54 6.89
CA GLU A 109 12.35 1.87 7.18
C GLU A 109 12.78 2.59 5.88
N THR A 110 13.51 1.89 5.01
CA THR A 110 13.94 2.43 3.71
C THR A 110 12.75 2.83 2.82
N GLN A 111 11.69 2.02 2.81
CA GLN A 111 10.53 2.23 1.96
C GLN A 111 9.53 3.24 2.53
N ILE A 112 9.40 3.35 3.84
CA ILE A 112 8.54 4.33 4.51
C ILE A 112 9.00 5.74 4.18
N PHE A 113 10.31 5.98 4.11
CA PHE A 113 10.87 7.28 3.73
C PHE A 113 10.71 7.64 2.25
N LYS A 114 10.14 6.76 1.42
CA LYS A 114 9.61 7.17 0.10
C LYS A 114 8.31 7.96 0.21
N VAL A 115 7.61 7.86 1.34
CA VAL A 115 6.34 8.55 1.61
C VAL A 115 6.52 9.64 2.68
N LEU A 116 7.20 9.31 3.77
CA LEU A 116 7.41 10.21 4.91
C LEU A 116 8.70 11.02 4.79
N ASP A 117 8.67 12.24 5.30
CA ASP A 117 9.86 13.08 5.48
C ASP A 117 10.67 12.56 6.67
N LYS A 118 11.90 12.08 6.40
CA LYS A 118 12.79 11.49 7.41
C LYS A 118 13.12 12.44 8.55
N ASP A 119 13.27 13.73 8.29
CA ASP A 119 13.67 14.71 9.31
C ASP A 119 12.52 15.04 10.27
N LYS A 120 11.29 14.69 9.89
CA LYS A 120 10.07 14.89 10.67
C LYS A 120 9.44 13.57 11.13
N THR A 121 10.14 12.45 10.99
CA THR A 121 9.65 11.12 11.37
C THR A 121 10.58 10.50 12.40
N GLU A 122 9.99 10.07 13.51
CA GLU A 122 10.68 9.24 14.50
C GLU A 122 10.29 7.78 14.26
N VAL A 123 11.27 6.89 14.17
CA VAL A 123 11.05 5.44 14.11
C VAL A 123 11.45 4.85 15.45
N ARG A 124 10.54 4.14 16.11
CA ARG A 124 10.74 3.55 17.44
C ARG A 124 10.40 2.07 17.43
N PHE A 125 11.04 1.31 18.30
CA PHE A 125 10.80 -0.13 18.45
C PHE A 125 10.03 -0.37 19.73
N ASN A 126 8.90 -1.09 19.69
CA ASN A 126 8.09 -1.24 20.89
C ASN A 126 8.71 -2.13 21.97
N SER A 127 9.76 -2.90 21.65
CA SER A 127 10.59 -3.54 22.66
C SER A 127 11.24 -2.56 23.63
N GLU A 128 11.45 -1.29 23.25
CA GLU A 128 12.05 -0.27 24.11
C GLU A 128 11.31 -0.10 25.45
N TRP A 129 9.99 -0.26 25.44
CA TRP A 129 9.17 -0.21 26.65
C TRP A 129 8.54 -1.56 26.99
N LEU A 130 8.06 -2.34 26.00
CA LEU A 130 7.37 -3.61 26.27
C LEU A 130 8.29 -4.68 26.87
N SER A 131 9.59 -4.68 26.52
CA SER A 131 10.54 -5.65 27.10
C SER A 131 10.93 -5.32 28.55
N GLN A 132 10.65 -4.09 28.99
CA GLN A 132 10.98 -3.59 30.33
C GLN A 132 9.82 -3.76 31.31
N LEU A 133 8.62 -4.09 30.82
CA LEU A 133 7.46 -4.33 31.68
C LEU A 133 7.73 -5.49 32.63
N SER A 134 7.69 -5.20 33.93
CA SER A 134 7.70 -6.23 34.95
C SER A 134 6.44 -7.09 34.84
N PHE A 135 6.49 -8.28 35.45
CA PHE A 135 5.31 -9.14 35.50
C PHE A 135 4.15 -8.49 36.27
N GLU A 136 4.46 -7.68 37.30
CA GLU A 136 3.45 -6.91 38.03
C GLU A 136 2.76 -5.86 37.14
N GLU A 137 3.52 -5.11 36.34
CA GLU A 137 2.96 -4.14 35.39
C GLU A 137 2.16 -4.83 34.29
N THR A 138 2.61 -6.00 33.84
CA THR A 138 1.88 -6.83 32.88
C THR A 138 0.53 -7.31 33.45
N ILE A 139 0.49 -7.70 34.72
CA ILE A 139 -0.77 -8.05 35.42
C ILE A 139 -1.68 -6.83 35.52
N LYS A 140 -1.16 -5.65 35.90
CA LYS A 140 -1.94 -4.40 35.97
C LYS A 140 -2.53 -4.06 34.61
N LEU A 141 -1.74 -4.19 33.54
CA LEU A 141 -2.20 -3.99 32.17
C LEU A 141 -3.31 -5.00 31.82
N ALA A 142 -3.13 -6.28 32.12
CA ALA A 142 -4.14 -7.31 31.87
C ALA A 142 -5.44 -7.06 32.65
N ALA A 143 -5.36 -6.47 33.85
CA ALA A 143 -6.53 -6.14 34.66
C ALA A 143 -7.41 -5.02 34.08
N THR A 144 -6.92 -4.24 33.12
CA THR A 144 -7.71 -3.18 32.46
C THR A 144 -8.79 -3.71 31.50
N MET A 145 -8.75 -5.01 31.16
CA MET A 145 -9.66 -5.60 30.19
C MET A 145 -10.19 -6.95 30.65
N THR A 146 -11.48 -7.20 30.39
CA THR A 146 -12.10 -8.49 30.70
C THR A 146 -11.98 -9.44 29.52
N VAL A 147 -11.93 -10.75 29.82
CA VAL A 147 -11.99 -11.80 28.80
C VAL A 147 -13.26 -11.66 27.95
N ALA A 148 -14.40 -11.30 28.57
CA ALA A 148 -15.65 -11.09 27.85
C ALA A 148 -15.52 -10.02 26.76
N ARG A 149 -14.91 -8.87 27.07
CA ARG A 149 -14.66 -7.81 26.08
C ARG A 149 -13.65 -8.22 25.00
N MET A 150 -12.63 -8.99 25.35
CA MET A 150 -11.71 -9.54 24.34
C MET A 150 -12.46 -10.44 23.35
N LEU A 151 -13.43 -11.23 23.82
CA LEU A 151 -14.24 -12.12 22.98
C LEU A 151 -15.30 -11.38 22.14
N GLU A 152 -15.58 -10.10 22.39
CA GLU A 152 -16.44 -9.29 21.51
C GLU A 152 -15.78 -8.97 20.17
N ARG A 153 -14.44 -9.03 20.13
CA ARG A 153 -13.66 -8.87 18.90
C ARG A 153 -14.01 -9.99 17.91
N GLU A 154 -14.33 -9.61 16.67
CA GLU A 154 -14.88 -10.52 15.68
C GLU A 154 -14.02 -11.76 15.42
N GLU A 155 -12.69 -11.64 15.38
CA GLU A 155 -11.80 -12.79 15.17
C GLU A 155 -11.80 -13.76 16.35
N PHE A 156 -11.73 -13.25 17.59
CA PHE A 156 -11.78 -14.09 18.78
C PHE A 156 -13.17 -14.71 18.94
N LYS A 157 -14.23 -13.94 18.68
CA LYS A 157 -15.62 -14.43 18.66
C LYS A 157 -15.76 -15.62 17.70
N LYS A 158 -15.38 -15.44 16.42
CA LYS A 158 -15.47 -16.48 15.40
C LYS A 158 -14.64 -17.71 15.77
N ARG A 159 -13.41 -17.53 16.26
CA ARG A 159 -12.57 -18.68 16.67
C ARG A 159 -13.18 -19.42 17.86
N TYR A 160 -13.69 -18.70 18.85
CA TYR A 160 -14.32 -19.28 20.02
C TYR A 160 -15.60 -20.06 19.65
N GLU A 161 -16.48 -19.46 18.84
CA GLU A 161 -17.72 -20.10 18.35
C GLU A 161 -17.42 -21.34 17.49
N ASN A 162 -16.37 -21.31 16.67
CA ASN A 162 -15.96 -22.43 15.81
C ASN A 162 -14.98 -23.40 16.51
N GLN A 163 -14.76 -23.27 17.83
CA GLN A 163 -13.85 -24.11 18.61
C GLN A 163 -12.41 -24.17 18.04
N VAL A 164 -11.99 -23.12 17.35
CA VAL A 164 -10.60 -22.95 16.93
C VAL A 164 -9.81 -22.47 18.16
N PRO A 165 -8.76 -23.20 18.60
CA PRO A 165 -8.02 -22.85 19.80
C PRO A 165 -7.55 -21.40 19.79
N ILE A 166 -7.70 -20.69 20.91
CA ILE A 166 -7.18 -19.33 21.14
C ILE A 166 -6.18 -19.42 22.28
N SER A 167 -4.92 -19.08 22.02
CA SER A 167 -3.90 -19.15 23.05
C SER A 167 -3.95 -17.91 23.94
N VAL A 168 -3.67 -18.08 25.24
CA VAL A 168 -3.75 -16.98 26.23
C VAL A 168 -2.86 -15.79 25.85
N HIS A 169 -1.67 -16.05 25.28
CA HIS A 169 -0.75 -14.98 24.86
C HIS A 169 -1.35 -14.06 23.78
N GLU A 170 -2.30 -14.54 22.97
CA GLU A 170 -2.94 -13.74 21.90
C GLU A 170 -3.78 -12.59 22.49
N PHE A 171 -4.30 -12.73 23.71
CA PHE A 171 -5.04 -11.66 24.39
C PHE A 171 -4.15 -10.50 24.83
N PHE A 172 -2.83 -10.68 24.91
CA PHE A 172 -1.91 -9.60 25.24
C PHE A 172 -1.62 -8.68 24.05
N TYR A 173 -1.79 -9.15 22.82
CA TYR A 173 -1.46 -8.36 21.64
C TYR A 173 -2.18 -7.00 21.62
N PRO A 174 -3.52 -6.91 21.78
CA PRO A 174 -4.21 -5.62 21.77
C PRO A 174 -3.76 -4.71 22.92
N LEU A 175 -3.51 -5.28 24.09
CA LEU A 175 -3.06 -4.53 25.28
C LEU A 175 -1.69 -3.92 25.05
N MET A 176 -0.76 -4.68 24.46
CA MET A 176 0.59 -4.20 24.18
C MET A 176 0.60 -3.12 23.10
N GLN A 177 -0.13 -3.33 21.99
CA GLN A 177 -0.28 -2.30 20.96
C GLN A 177 -0.94 -1.02 21.52
N GLY A 178 -1.92 -1.16 22.42
CA GLY A 178 -2.53 -0.02 23.08
C GLY A 178 -1.56 0.67 24.07
N TYR A 179 -0.72 -0.09 24.77
CA TYR A 179 0.30 0.43 25.67
C TYR A 179 1.35 1.26 24.93
N ASP A 180 1.65 0.94 23.66
CA ASP A 180 2.50 1.77 22.81
C ASP A 180 2.03 3.24 22.80
N SER A 181 0.71 3.50 22.79
CA SER A 181 0.16 4.88 22.83
C SER A 181 0.39 5.57 24.17
N VAL A 182 0.34 4.81 25.27
CA VAL A 182 0.64 5.30 26.62
C VAL A 182 2.11 5.68 26.73
N ALA A 183 3.00 4.84 26.19
CA ALA A 183 4.45 5.04 26.25
C ALA A 183 4.92 6.30 25.51
N ILE A 184 4.29 6.62 24.37
CA ILE A 184 4.69 7.79 23.56
C ILE A 184 3.77 9.01 23.72
N HIS A 185 2.78 8.96 24.61
CA HIS A 185 1.77 10.01 24.79
C HIS A 185 1.11 10.43 23.47
N ALA A 186 0.63 9.46 22.68
CA ALA A 186 0.06 9.72 21.37
C ALA A 186 -1.17 10.63 21.43
N ASP A 187 -1.21 11.68 20.60
CA ASP A 187 -2.39 12.54 20.44
C ASP A 187 -3.36 11.99 19.39
N ILE A 188 -2.80 11.33 18.36
CA ILE A 188 -3.54 10.74 17.25
C ILE A 188 -2.96 9.35 16.99
N GLU A 189 -3.80 8.33 16.80
CA GLU A 189 -3.37 7.05 16.23
C GLU A 189 -4.11 6.76 14.92
N LEU A 190 -3.33 6.40 13.90
CA LEU A 190 -3.81 6.01 12.59
C LEU A 190 -3.91 4.48 12.51
N GLY A 191 -4.92 3.99 11.81
CA GLY A 191 -5.03 2.56 11.50
C GLY A 191 -5.92 2.29 10.30
N GLY A 192 -5.82 1.09 9.74
CA GLY A 192 -6.83 0.56 8.83
C GLY A 192 -8.12 0.22 9.60
N THR A 193 -9.25 0.12 8.90
CA THR A 193 -10.52 -0.30 9.51
C THR A 193 -10.46 -1.70 10.14
N ASP A 194 -9.54 -2.54 9.67
CA ASP A 194 -9.22 -3.85 10.26
C ASP A 194 -8.56 -3.73 11.64
N GLN A 195 -7.85 -2.64 11.93
CA GLN A 195 -7.16 -2.39 13.20
C GLN A 195 -8.03 -1.69 14.26
N ARG A 196 -9.34 -1.54 14.02
CA ARG A 196 -10.26 -0.78 14.88
C ARG A 196 -10.13 -1.12 16.36
N PHE A 197 -10.20 -2.41 16.69
CA PHE A 197 -10.15 -2.87 18.08
C PHE A 197 -8.84 -2.48 18.77
N ASN A 198 -7.70 -2.71 18.11
CA ASN A 198 -6.38 -2.45 18.68
C ASN A 198 -6.12 -0.94 18.85
N VAL A 199 -6.50 -0.12 17.87
CA VAL A 199 -6.36 1.35 17.95
C VAL A 199 -7.26 1.94 19.04
N LEU A 200 -8.48 1.43 19.21
CA LEU A 200 -9.35 1.82 20.31
C LEU A 200 -8.84 1.39 21.68
N MET A 201 -8.08 0.29 21.75
CA MET A 201 -7.41 -0.14 22.98
C MET A 201 -6.44 0.93 23.49
N GLY A 202 -5.66 1.56 22.60
CA GLY A 202 -4.76 2.65 22.98
C GLY A 202 -5.50 3.83 23.61
N ARG A 203 -6.61 4.26 22.99
CA ARG A 203 -7.47 5.33 23.52
C ARG A 203 -8.05 4.98 24.89
N MET A 204 -8.45 3.72 25.10
CA MET A 204 -8.97 3.25 26.40
C MET A 204 -7.87 3.24 27.47
N LEU A 205 -6.71 2.65 27.15
CA LEU A 205 -5.58 2.55 28.08
C LEU A 205 -5.06 3.93 28.48
N GLN A 206 -4.96 4.88 27.55
CA GLN A 206 -4.57 6.25 27.91
C GLN A 206 -5.46 6.84 29.01
N LYS A 207 -6.78 6.60 28.95
CA LYS A 207 -7.70 7.03 30.00
C LYS A 207 -7.42 6.35 31.35
N GLU A 208 -7.19 5.04 31.35
CA GLU A 208 -6.85 4.28 32.56
C GLU A 208 -5.52 4.75 33.19
N TYR A 209 -4.57 5.20 32.36
CA TYR A 209 -3.29 5.76 32.78
C TYR A 209 -3.33 7.28 33.04
N GLY A 210 -4.52 7.89 33.07
CA GLY A 210 -4.71 9.32 33.36
C GLY A 210 -4.19 10.27 32.28
N GLN A 211 -3.98 9.77 31.06
CA GLN A 211 -3.59 10.57 29.89
C GLN A 211 -4.84 11.05 29.13
N GLU A 212 -4.69 12.13 28.35
CA GLU A 212 -5.72 12.56 27.41
C GLU A 212 -5.85 11.50 26.30
N PRO A 213 -7.05 10.94 26.04
CA PRO A 213 -7.21 9.89 25.05
C PRO A 213 -6.96 10.38 23.62
N GLN A 214 -6.17 9.64 22.84
CA GLN A 214 -5.83 9.92 21.45
C GLN A 214 -7.06 9.98 20.53
N THR A 215 -7.10 10.89 19.57
CA THR A 215 -8.03 10.81 18.44
C THR A 215 -7.65 9.61 17.57
N THR A 216 -8.63 8.82 17.15
CA THR A 216 -8.35 7.68 16.24
C THR A 216 -8.86 8.00 14.85
N ILE A 217 -8.03 7.81 13.83
CA ILE A 217 -8.38 8.02 12.43
C ILE A 217 -8.27 6.68 11.70
N PHE A 218 -9.40 6.20 11.20
CA PHE A 218 -9.50 4.95 10.46
C PHE A 218 -9.52 5.21 8.96
N MET A 219 -8.59 4.60 8.26
CA MET A 219 -8.55 4.62 6.81
C MET A 219 -9.18 3.35 6.25
N PRO A 220 -9.96 3.43 5.16
CA PRO A 220 -10.54 2.26 4.54
C PRO A 220 -9.45 1.42 3.89
N LEU A 221 -9.72 0.12 3.72
CA LEU A 221 -8.86 -0.75 2.93
C LEU A 221 -8.96 -0.37 1.44
N LEU A 222 -7.82 -0.44 0.75
CA LEU A 222 -7.73 -0.23 -0.69
C LEU A 222 -7.97 -1.55 -1.42
N GLU A 223 -8.96 -1.60 -2.30
CA GLU A 223 -9.16 -2.71 -3.23
C GLU A 223 -8.02 -2.77 -4.23
N GLY A 224 -7.58 -3.98 -4.57
CA GLY A 224 -6.55 -4.22 -5.56
C GLY A 224 -7.05 -4.02 -7.00
N LEU A 225 -6.18 -4.41 -7.94
CA LEU A 225 -6.43 -4.30 -9.38
C LEU A 225 -7.59 -5.18 -9.89
N ASP A 226 -8.00 -6.18 -9.12
CA ASP A 226 -9.18 -7.02 -9.37
C ASP A 226 -10.50 -6.32 -9.01
N GLY A 227 -10.44 -5.24 -8.24
CA GLY A 227 -11.57 -4.38 -7.90
C GLY A 227 -12.47 -4.87 -6.78
N LYS A 228 -12.13 -5.97 -6.12
CA LYS A 228 -12.97 -6.59 -5.07
C LYS A 228 -12.19 -6.84 -3.80
N GLU A 229 -11.13 -7.62 -3.92
CA GLU A 229 -10.30 -8.00 -2.78
C GLU A 229 -9.38 -6.86 -2.39
N LYS A 230 -9.01 -6.82 -1.10
CA LYS A 230 -8.00 -5.86 -0.64
C LYS A 230 -6.69 -6.07 -1.40
N MET A 231 -5.97 -4.98 -1.63
CA MET A 231 -4.68 -5.01 -2.29
C MET A 231 -3.70 -5.88 -1.49
N SER A 232 -3.18 -6.92 -2.14
CA SER A 232 -2.28 -7.89 -1.54
C SER A 232 -1.32 -8.48 -2.56
N LYS A 233 -0.05 -8.64 -2.17
CA LYS A 233 0.93 -9.36 -2.99
C LYS A 233 0.54 -10.80 -3.26
N SER A 234 -0.04 -11.48 -2.26
CA SER A 234 -0.44 -12.88 -2.40
C SER A 234 -1.52 -13.11 -3.45
N LEU A 235 -2.30 -12.07 -3.76
CA LEU A 235 -3.36 -12.11 -4.77
C LEU A 235 -2.88 -11.59 -6.13
N GLY A 236 -1.64 -11.09 -6.23
CA GLY A 236 -1.12 -10.48 -7.46
C GLY A 236 -1.85 -9.20 -7.90
N ASN A 237 -2.71 -8.64 -7.06
CA ASN A 237 -3.58 -7.49 -7.38
C ASN A 237 -3.02 -6.15 -6.88
N TYR A 238 -1.68 -6.01 -6.80
CA TYR A 238 -1.01 -4.89 -6.13
C TYR A 238 -0.16 -4.04 -7.07
N ILE A 239 0.09 -2.81 -6.60
CA ILE A 239 1.10 -1.89 -7.17
C ILE A 239 2.14 -1.63 -6.07
N GLY A 240 3.38 -2.05 -6.31
CA GLY A 240 4.50 -1.87 -5.37
C GLY A 240 5.11 -0.48 -5.51
N ILE A 241 5.56 0.11 -4.40
CA ILE A 241 6.13 1.48 -4.42
C ILE A 241 7.60 1.54 -4.83
N ASP A 242 8.21 0.38 -5.04
CA ASP A 242 9.58 0.22 -5.54
C ASP A 242 9.62 -0.42 -6.93
N GLU A 243 8.45 -0.58 -7.56
CA GLU A 243 8.38 -1.02 -8.96
C GLU A 243 8.88 0.09 -9.88
N LYS A 244 9.36 -0.26 -11.08
CA LYS A 244 9.76 0.73 -12.07
C LYS A 244 8.58 1.62 -12.48
N ALA A 245 8.86 2.88 -12.85
CA ALA A 245 7.85 3.88 -13.20
C ALA A 245 6.86 3.38 -14.27
N GLU A 246 7.38 2.73 -15.30
CA GLU A 246 6.58 2.19 -16.40
C GLU A 246 5.65 1.05 -15.95
N VAL A 247 6.12 0.17 -15.07
CA VAL A 247 5.31 -0.92 -14.51
C VAL A 247 4.20 -0.36 -13.62
N MET A 248 4.54 0.62 -12.78
CA MET A 248 3.61 1.30 -11.89
C MET A 248 2.51 2.01 -12.69
N TYR A 249 2.88 2.74 -13.75
CA TYR A 249 1.94 3.42 -14.64
C TYR A 249 0.99 2.43 -15.32
N GLU A 250 1.53 1.36 -15.92
CA GLU A 250 0.74 0.33 -16.60
C GLU A 250 -0.23 -0.39 -15.65
N LYS A 251 0.17 -0.64 -14.41
CA LYS A 251 -0.71 -1.21 -13.39
C LYS A 251 -1.78 -0.23 -12.94
N ALA A 252 -1.44 1.04 -12.72
CA ALA A 252 -2.40 2.08 -12.36
C ALA A 252 -3.46 2.28 -13.46
N MET A 253 -3.09 2.11 -14.72
CA MET A 253 -4.03 2.11 -15.85
C MET A 253 -5.01 0.93 -15.86
N THR A 254 -4.79 -0.11 -15.06
CA THR A 254 -5.73 -1.23 -14.87
C THR A 254 -6.67 -1.07 -13.68
N VAL A 255 -6.57 0.01 -12.91
CA VAL A 255 -7.52 0.31 -11.83
C VAL A 255 -8.95 0.37 -12.39
N PRO A 256 -9.92 -0.36 -11.82
CA PRO A 256 -11.31 -0.30 -12.24
C PRO A 256 -11.89 1.12 -12.19
N ASP A 257 -12.76 1.47 -13.14
CA ASP A 257 -13.24 2.85 -13.29
C ASP A 257 -13.99 3.35 -12.05
N ASN A 258 -14.74 2.46 -11.38
CA ASN A 258 -15.44 2.75 -10.13
C ASN A 258 -14.51 3.03 -8.94
N LEU A 259 -13.22 2.71 -9.04
CA LEU A 259 -12.23 2.92 -7.98
C LEU A 259 -11.32 4.13 -8.22
N ILE A 260 -11.42 4.81 -9.37
CA ILE A 260 -10.55 5.94 -9.73
C ILE A 260 -10.54 7.02 -8.63
N ILE A 261 -11.72 7.46 -8.18
CA ILE A 261 -11.84 8.51 -7.16
C ILE A 261 -11.37 8.01 -5.78
N LYS A 262 -11.63 6.74 -5.46
CA LYS A 262 -11.12 6.13 -4.22
C LYS A 262 -9.59 6.13 -4.21
N TYR A 263 -8.95 5.80 -5.33
CA TYR A 263 -7.49 5.87 -5.44
C TYR A 263 -6.97 7.31 -5.30
N PHE A 264 -7.59 8.31 -5.93
CA PHE A 264 -7.22 9.71 -5.70
C PHE A 264 -7.32 10.11 -4.22
N ASN A 265 -8.36 9.65 -3.53
CA ASN A 265 -8.54 9.94 -2.11
C ASN A 265 -7.48 9.28 -1.22
N LEU A 266 -7.14 8.02 -1.50
CA LEU A 266 -6.35 7.18 -0.59
C LEU A 266 -4.86 7.14 -0.90
N VAL A 267 -4.46 7.29 -2.16
CA VAL A 267 -3.08 7.05 -2.60
C VAL A 267 -2.40 8.25 -3.27
N THR A 268 -2.99 9.46 -3.16
CA THR A 268 -2.39 10.70 -3.70
C THR A 268 -2.40 11.85 -2.67
N ASP A 269 -1.56 12.88 -2.88
CA ASP A 269 -1.53 14.11 -2.05
C ASP A 269 -2.43 15.21 -2.61
N MET A 270 -3.22 14.89 -3.63
CA MET A 270 -4.10 15.85 -4.28
C MET A 270 -5.08 16.47 -3.27
N HIS A 271 -5.23 17.80 -3.31
CA HIS A 271 -6.15 18.49 -2.42
C HIS A 271 -7.58 17.94 -2.53
N PRO A 272 -8.34 17.77 -1.43
CA PRO A 272 -9.71 17.24 -1.48
C PRO A 272 -10.63 17.99 -2.44
N ASP A 273 -10.48 19.30 -2.59
CA ASP A 273 -11.28 20.09 -3.53
C ASP A 273 -10.97 19.72 -5.00
N LYS A 274 -9.71 19.42 -5.32
CA LYS A 274 -9.31 18.92 -6.64
C LYS A 274 -9.84 17.51 -6.92
N VAL A 275 -9.89 16.67 -5.90
CA VAL A 275 -10.50 15.34 -6.04
C VAL A 275 -12.01 15.47 -6.29
N LYS A 276 -12.70 16.39 -5.62
CA LYS A 276 -14.13 16.68 -5.90
C LYS A 276 -14.35 17.18 -7.32
N GLU A 277 -13.49 18.07 -7.83
CA GLU A 277 -13.53 18.51 -9.24
C GLU A 277 -13.39 17.32 -10.21
N LEU A 278 -12.46 16.40 -9.95
CA LEU A 278 -12.28 15.19 -10.76
C LEU A 278 -13.49 14.25 -10.67
N GLU A 279 -14.09 14.11 -9.49
CA GLU A 279 -15.30 13.32 -9.31
C GLU A 279 -16.48 13.89 -10.11
N SER A 280 -16.68 15.22 -10.07
CA SER A 280 -17.69 15.88 -10.91
C SER A 280 -17.42 15.67 -12.39
N THR A 281 -16.15 15.75 -12.80
CA THR A 281 -15.74 15.54 -14.20
C THR A 281 -16.00 14.11 -14.66
N LEU A 282 -15.76 13.11 -13.80
CA LEU A 282 -15.97 11.70 -14.12
C LEU A 282 -17.47 11.33 -14.27
N ARG A 283 -18.37 12.13 -13.69
CA ARG A 283 -19.83 11.96 -13.84
C ARG A 283 -20.38 12.52 -15.15
N ASP A 284 -19.60 13.32 -15.88
CA ASP A 284 -19.98 13.80 -17.22
C ASP A 284 -19.78 12.68 -18.24
N GLU A 285 -20.86 12.25 -18.89
CA GLU A 285 -20.85 11.17 -19.90
C GLU A 285 -19.94 11.48 -21.11
N LYS A 286 -19.58 12.75 -21.32
CA LYS A 286 -18.66 13.16 -22.40
C LYS A 286 -17.19 12.87 -22.05
N VAL A 287 -16.87 12.62 -20.79
CA VAL A 287 -15.50 12.37 -20.34
C VAL A 287 -15.22 10.87 -20.36
N ASN A 288 -14.14 10.48 -21.01
CA ASN A 288 -13.67 9.11 -20.95
C ASN A 288 -12.96 8.85 -19.61
N PRO A 289 -13.40 7.88 -18.77
CA PRO A 289 -12.74 7.52 -17.52
C PRO A 289 -11.24 7.24 -17.67
N ARG A 290 -10.82 6.76 -18.84
CA ARG A 290 -9.41 6.54 -19.19
C ARG A 290 -8.57 7.79 -18.98
N ASP A 291 -9.05 8.97 -19.36
CA ASP A 291 -8.24 10.18 -19.32
C ASP A 291 -8.01 10.65 -17.86
N ILE A 292 -9.01 10.45 -16.99
CA ILE A 292 -8.87 10.66 -15.54
C ILE A 292 -7.94 9.61 -14.92
N LYS A 293 -8.00 8.36 -15.41
CA LYS A 293 -7.10 7.29 -14.99
C LYS A 293 -5.65 7.53 -15.40
N MET A 294 -5.40 8.13 -16.56
CA MET A 294 -4.05 8.55 -16.96
C MET A 294 -3.49 9.60 -15.99
N ARG A 295 -4.31 10.56 -15.55
CA ARG A 295 -3.93 11.52 -14.51
C ARG A 295 -3.61 10.82 -13.19
N LEU A 296 -4.41 9.82 -12.80
CA LEU A 296 -4.16 9.01 -11.61
C LEU A 296 -2.83 8.26 -11.71
N ALA A 297 -2.58 7.59 -12.84
CA ALA A 297 -1.36 6.84 -13.09
C ALA A 297 -0.12 7.75 -13.03
N LYS A 298 -0.19 8.91 -13.70
CA LYS A 298 0.86 9.93 -13.66
C LYS A 298 1.12 10.42 -12.24
N GLU A 299 0.07 10.74 -11.49
CA GLU A 299 0.19 11.22 -10.10
C GLU A 299 0.82 10.17 -9.19
N ILE A 300 0.41 8.90 -9.31
CA ILE A 300 1.01 7.79 -8.56
C ILE A 300 2.52 7.70 -8.88
N VAL A 301 2.89 7.68 -10.16
CA VAL A 301 4.31 7.58 -10.56
C VAL A 301 5.11 8.79 -10.11
N ARG A 302 4.54 10.00 -10.20
CA ARG A 302 5.17 11.25 -9.75
C ARG A 302 5.56 11.19 -8.28
N LEU A 303 4.71 10.59 -7.44
CA LEU A 303 4.95 10.49 -6.00
C LEU A 303 6.15 9.61 -5.64
N TYR A 304 6.44 8.58 -6.44
CA TYR A 304 7.51 7.61 -6.12
C TYR A 304 8.75 7.73 -7.00
N HIS A 305 8.64 8.32 -8.19
CA HIS A 305 9.73 8.46 -9.17
C HIS A 305 10.01 9.92 -9.60
N GLY A 306 9.17 10.87 -9.18
CA GLY A 306 9.29 12.27 -9.56
C GLY A 306 8.65 12.60 -10.91
N GLU A 307 8.59 13.90 -11.23
CA GLU A 307 7.88 14.44 -12.40
C GLU A 307 8.39 13.87 -13.73
N LYS A 308 9.71 13.87 -13.92
CA LYS A 308 10.34 13.47 -15.18
C LYS A 308 10.02 12.02 -15.57
N GLU A 309 10.04 11.11 -14.59
CA GLU A 309 9.76 9.70 -14.85
C GLU A 309 8.26 9.45 -15.04
N ALA A 310 7.40 10.25 -14.40
CA ALA A 310 5.96 10.21 -14.63
C ALA A 310 5.58 10.66 -16.05
N GLU A 311 6.22 11.71 -16.58
CA GLU A 311 6.04 12.16 -17.96
C GLU A 311 6.50 11.09 -18.96
N LYS A 312 7.71 10.52 -18.77
CA LYS A 312 8.21 9.44 -19.64
C LYS A 312 7.30 8.22 -19.63
N ALA A 313 6.80 7.81 -18.46
CA ALA A 313 5.92 6.65 -18.34
C ALA A 313 4.58 6.88 -19.07
N GLU A 314 4.02 8.09 -18.98
CA GLU A 314 2.82 8.50 -19.71
C GLU A 314 3.04 8.50 -21.22
N GLU A 315 4.13 9.11 -21.70
CA GLU A 315 4.49 9.11 -23.12
C GLU A 315 4.67 7.69 -23.68
N ARG A 316 5.39 6.84 -22.95
CA ARG A 316 5.59 5.43 -23.30
C ARG A 316 4.26 4.70 -23.39
N PHE A 317 3.36 4.89 -22.41
CA PHE A 317 2.03 4.28 -22.44
C PHE A 317 1.20 4.75 -23.65
N MET A 318 1.23 6.04 -23.98
CA MET A 318 0.55 6.59 -25.16
C MET A 318 1.11 6.02 -26.47
N LEU A 319 2.42 5.85 -26.58
CA LEU A 319 3.06 5.25 -27.77
C LEU A 319 2.59 3.80 -27.96
N ILE A 320 2.68 2.99 -26.90
CA ILE A 320 2.33 1.55 -26.93
C ILE A 320 0.84 1.35 -27.21
N PHE A 321 -0.02 2.00 -26.44
CA PHE A 321 -1.44 1.65 -26.37
C PHE A 321 -2.36 2.54 -27.22
N GLN A 322 -1.98 3.80 -27.50
CA GLN A 322 -2.82 4.69 -28.33
C GLN A 322 -2.34 4.78 -29.78
N LYS A 323 -1.03 4.74 -30.02
CA LYS A 323 -0.47 4.95 -31.37
C LYS A 323 -0.01 3.66 -32.05
N GLY A 324 -0.05 2.52 -31.36
CA GLY A 324 0.51 1.25 -31.85
C GLY A 324 2.00 1.38 -32.22
N LYS A 325 2.68 2.37 -31.66
CA LYS A 325 4.09 2.66 -31.92
C LYS A 325 4.92 1.95 -30.87
N ILE A 326 5.95 1.31 -31.39
CA ILE A 326 6.84 0.46 -30.62
C ILE A 326 7.79 1.37 -29.82
N PRO A 327 7.94 1.20 -28.49
CA PRO A 327 8.86 1.98 -27.69
C PRO A 327 10.30 1.87 -28.17
N THR A 328 11.07 2.93 -27.97
CA THR A 328 12.51 2.96 -28.28
C THR A 328 13.38 2.25 -27.22
N ASP A 329 12.78 1.82 -26.10
CA ASP A 329 13.45 1.24 -24.93
C ASP A 329 13.06 -0.22 -24.64
N ILE A 330 12.66 -0.97 -25.67
CA ILE A 330 12.33 -2.39 -25.50
C ILE A 330 13.61 -3.21 -25.25
N GLU A 331 13.50 -4.20 -24.37
CA GLU A 331 14.47 -5.27 -24.19
C GLU A 331 14.89 -5.83 -25.55
N THR A 332 16.14 -5.54 -25.93
CA THR A 332 16.70 -5.90 -27.23
C THR A 332 17.56 -7.12 -27.07
N VAL A 333 17.19 -8.19 -27.77
CA VAL A 333 17.97 -9.42 -27.84
C VAL A 333 18.69 -9.45 -29.18
N ASN A 334 20.02 -9.54 -29.12
CA ASN A 334 20.85 -9.70 -30.31
C ASN A 334 21.02 -11.19 -30.59
N VAL A 335 20.63 -11.64 -31.78
CA VAL A 335 20.73 -13.04 -32.20
C VAL A 335 21.47 -13.15 -33.54
N SER A 336 22.24 -14.21 -33.72
CA SER A 336 22.90 -14.49 -35.01
C SER A 336 21.91 -15.16 -35.97
N GLU A 337 21.96 -14.82 -37.26
CA GLU A 337 21.09 -15.39 -38.32
C GLU A 337 21.09 -16.94 -38.34
N ASN A 338 22.22 -17.56 -37.99
CA ASN A 338 22.38 -19.03 -37.99
C ASN A 338 21.63 -19.78 -36.87
N ASN A 339 21.12 -19.09 -35.84
CA ASN A 339 20.47 -19.71 -34.66
C ASN A 339 19.09 -19.09 -34.35
N PHE A 340 18.39 -18.59 -35.37
CA PHE A 340 17.11 -17.91 -35.17
C PHE A 340 15.94 -18.89 -34.95
N ASP A 341 15.50 -19.05 -33.69
CA ASP A 341 14.22 -19.67 -33.32
C ASP A 341 13.48 -18.72 -32.35
N ILE A 342 12.45 -18.02 -32.86
CA ILE A 342 11.65 -17.08 -32.06
C ILE A 342 11.05 -17.76 -30.82
N GLY A 343 10.68 -19.03 -30.92
CA GLY A 343 10.04 -19.77 -29.83
C GLY A 343 11.03 -20.07 -28.72
N GLU A 344 12.29 -20.32 -29.07
CA GLU A 344 13.37 -20.49 -28.12
C GLU A 344 13.77 -19.18 -27.45
N ILE A 345 13.84 -18.10 -28.24
CA ILE A 345 14.12 -16.74 -27.74
C ILE A 345 13.03 -16.33 -26.74
N LEU A 346 11.75 -16.47 -27.08
CA LEU A 346 10.66 -16.08 -26.17
C LEU A 346 10.58 -16.93 -24.90
N VAL A 347 11.02 -18.19 -24.93
CA VAL A 347 11.07 -19.05 -23.74
C VAL A 347 12.27 -18.70 -22.87
N SER A 348 13.45 -18.53 -23.46
CA SER A 348 14.70 -18.20 -22.73
C SER A 348 14.61 -16.85 -22.03
N GLU A 349 14.00 -15.86 -22.69
CA GLU A 349 13.71 -14.53 -22.14
C GLU A 349 12.47 -14.49 -21.24
N LYS A 350 11.84 -15.64 -20.98
CA LYS A 350 10.66 -15.78 -20.08
C LYS A 350 9.44 -14.95 -20.51
N PHE A 351 9.34 -14.62 -21.80
CA PHE A 351 8.16 -14.00 -22.39
C PHE A 351 6.98 -14.98 -22.46
N VAL A 352 7.25 -16.28 -22.64
CA VAL A 352 6.28 -17.38 -22.59
C VAL A 352 6.80 -18.52 -21.70
N ALA A 353 5.88 -19.31 -21.12
CA ALA A 353 6.27 -20.37 -20.18
C ALA A 353 6.87 -21.61 -20.89
N SER A 354 6.49 -21.86 -22.14
CA SER A 354 6.98 -22.98 -22.96
C SER A 354 6.65 -22.76 -24.44
N LYS A 355 7.29 -23.52 -25.35
CA LYS A 355 6.94 -23.52 -26.79
C LYS A 355 5.48 -23.94 -27.02
N SER A 356 4.91 -24.79 -26.16
CA SER A 356 3.49 -25.18 -26.22
C SER A 356 2.56 -24.04 -25.81
N ASP A 357 2.95 -23.24 -24.82
CA ASP A 357 2.21 -22.04 -24.41
C ASP A 357 2.23 -20.96 -25.50
N LEU A 358 3.35 -20.81 -26.20
CA LEU A 358 3.46 -19.92 -27.36
C LEU A 358 2.49 -20.31 -28.48
N ARG A 359 2.44 -21.60 -28.86
CA ARG A 359 1.49 -22.07 -29.88
C ARG A 359 0.04 -21.76 -29.50
N ARG A 360 -0.34 -22.04 -28.26
CA ARG A 360 -1.66 -21.70 -27.72
C ARG A 360 -1.96 -20.19 -27.84
N LEU A 361 -0.99 -19.33 -27.56
CA LEU A 361 -1.15 -17.88 -27.68
C LEU A 361 -1.27 -17.42 -29.14
N ILE A 362 -0.56 -18.07 -30.07
CA ILE A 362 -0.67 -17.83 -31.51
C ILE A 362 -2.07 -18.21 -32.01
N ASP A 363 -2.57 -19.40 -31.64
CA ASP A 363 -3.91 -19.87 -32.01
C ASP A 363 -5.02 -18.95 -31.49
N GLN A 364 -4.78 -18.29 -30.36
CA GLN A 364 -5.68 -17.30 -29.76
C GLN A 364 -5.52 -15.89 -30.36
N GLY A 365 -4.66 -15.69 -31.36
CA GLY A 365 -4.36 -14.40 -31.97
C GLY A 365 -3.63 -13.42 -31.02
N GLY A 366 -3.01 -13.95 -29.97
CA GLY A 366 -2.37 -13.20 -28.90
C GLY A 366 -0.92 -12.81 -29.17
N VAL A 367 -0.34 -13.20 -30.30
CA VAL A 367 1.05 -12.86 -30.67
C VAL A 367 1.06 -11.99 -31.92
N LYS A 368 1.85 -10.92 -31.91
CA LYS A 368 2.08 -10.07 -33.09
C LYS A 368 3.56 -9.91 -33.36
N ILE A 369 3.95 -9.84 -34.63
CA ILE A 369 5.28 -9.44 -35.08
C ILE A 369 5.11 -8.19 -35.96
N ASN A 370 5.83 -7.12 -35.65
CA ASN A 370 5.78 -5.86 -36.41
C ASN A 370 4.32 -5.37 -36.63
N ASN A 371 3.51 -5.41 -35.58
CA ASN A 371 2.07 -5.11 -35.55
C ASN A 371 1.13 -6.05 -36.33
N ASN A 372 1.65 -7.09 -36.98
CA ASN A 372 0.83 -8.10 -37.67
C ASN A 372 0.58 -9.30 -36.76
N ILE A 373 -0.67 -9.77 -36.68
CA ILE A 373 -1.02 -10.97 -35.90
C ILE A 373 -0.32 -12.17 -36.53
N LEU A 374 0.45 -12.88 -35.70
CA LEU A 374 1.11 -14.12 -36.08
C LEU A 374 0.08 -15.24 -36.06
N LYS A 375 -0.06 -15.98 -37.15
CA LYS A 375 -0.99 -17.12 -37.26
C LYS A 375 -0.31 -18.48 -37.19
N ASP A 376 0.94 -18.55 -37.63
CA ASP A 376 1.77 -19.76 -37.54
C ASP A 376 3.24 -19.36 -37.35
N LEU A 377 4.00 -20.16 -36.59
CA LEU A 377 5.45 -20.02 -36.46
C LEU A 377 6.17 -20.23 -37.80
N ALA A 378 5.59 -20.99 -38.74
CA ALA A 378 6.15 -21.19 -40.07
C ALA A 378 6.03 -19.95 -40.99
N GLU A 379 5.17 -18.98 -40.64
CA GLU A 379 4.95 -17.75 -41.43
C GLU A 379 5.93 -16.62 -41.09
N ILE A 380 6.84 -16.84 -40.15
CA ILE A 380 7.78 -15.82 -39.69
C ILE A 380 8.78 -15.51 -40.79
N LYS A 381 8.74 -14.27 -41.27
CA LYS A 381 9.81 -13.73 -42.12
C LYS A 381 10.89 -13.17 -41.22
N ILE A 382 12.10 -13.70 -41.39
CA ILE A 382 13.27 -13.24 -40.66
C ILE A 382 13.63 -11.85 -41.20
N GLU A 383 13.49 -10.83 -40.36
CA GLU A 383 13.90 -9.45 -40.64
C GLU A 383 15.03 -9.06 -39.68
N LYS A 384 15.92 -8.15 -40.11
CA LYS A 384 17.05 -7.69 -39.29
C LYS A 384 16.62 -7.09 -37.95
N GLU A 385 15.42 -6.52 -37.91
CA GLU A 385 14.83 -5.96 -36.70
C GLU A 385 13.37 -6.45 -36.63
N MET A 386 13.01 -7.10 -35.53
CA MET A 386 11.66 -7.61 -35.31
C MET A 386 11.15 -7.23 -33.93
N ILE A 387 9.88 -6.83 -33.87
CA ILE A 387 9.23 -6.50 -32.60
C ILE A 387 8.13 -7.50 -32.37
N VAL A 388 8.30 -8.31 -31.34
CA VAL A 388 7.36 -9.36 -30.97
C VAL A 388 6.55 -8.90 -29.78
N GLN A 389 5.23 -8.84 -29.96
CA GLN A 389 4.27 -8.57 -28.92
C GLN A 389 3.62 -9.88 -28.51
N VAL A 390 3.69 -10.22 -27.22
CA VAL A 390 2.99 -11.37 -26.62
C VAL A 390 1.91 -10.86 -25.66
N GLY A 391 0.67 -11.13 -26.00
CA GLY A 391 -0.51 -10.59 -25.33
C GLY A 391 -0.62 -9.07 -25.48
N LYS A 392 -1.22 -8.40 -24.48
CA LYS A 392 -1.42 -6.95 -24.51
C LYS A 392 -0.23 -6.14 -23.96
N LYS A 393 0.68 -6.76 -23.22
CA LYS A 393 1.65 -6.04 -22.36
C LYS A 393 3.12 -6.41 -22.56
N LYS A 394 3.44 -7.55 -23.16
CA LYS A 394 4.84 -7.98 -23.32
C LYS A 394 5.34 -7.63 -24.72
N PHE A 395 6.44 -6.91 -24.81
CA PHE A 395 7.11 -6.54 -26.06
C PHE A 395 8.58 -6.89 -25.95
N ILE A 396 9.15 -7.51 -26.99
CA ILE A 396 10.57 -7.78 -27.13
C ILE A 396 11.04 -7.29 -28.50
N HIS A 397 12.22 -6.70 -28.54
CA HIS A 397 12.90 -6.29 -29.75
C HIS A 397 13.98 -7.32 -30.05
N ILE A 398 13.98 -7.87 -31.26
CA ILE A 398 14.96 -8.87 -31.69
C ILE A 398 15.75 -8.27 -32.84
N SER A 399 17.03 -8.03 -32.61
CA SER A 399 17.98 -7.57 -33.63
C SER A 399 18.80 -8.76 -34.10
N ILE A 400 18.81 -8.98 -35.41
CA ILE A 400 19.56 -10.07 -36.05
C ILE A 400 20.83 -9.49 -36.66
N ALA A 401 21.97 -9.94 -36.12
CA ALA A 401 23.31 -9.53 -36.54
C ALA A 401 23.79 -10.28 -37.79
#